data_AF-A0A7K0YYK0-F1
#
_entry.id   AF-A0A7K0YYK0-F1
#
_cell.length_a   1.000
_cell.length_b   1.000
_cell.length_c   1.000
_cell.angle_alpha   90.00
_cell.angle_beta   90.00
_cell.angle_gamma   90.00
#
_symmetry.space_group_name_H-M   'P 1'
#
loop_
_entity.id
_entity.type
_entity.pdbx_description
1 polymer ?
#
loop_
_entity_poly.entity_id
_entity_poly.type
_entity_poly.pdbx_seq_one_letter_code
_entity_poly.pdbx_strand_id
1 'polypeptide(L)'
;NQGYIEERKFPHESVPTLALEAVNATNSDLVALQTLQPGQLLLQSNFGVTAANTGALIIPDGQLAITVSLSDPARVASFLQPGSEISIFATGQNGDTKFTQVLIPRTQVLAVGNQVLPSPDGAAGGNSSALITVAVTPIQAKRLVHASQTLTIYFGLRTAGVDFGVSDPVTDKSIF
;
A
#
# COMPACT_ATOMS: atom_id res chain seq x y z
N ASN A 1 -20.44 -26.08 -2.27
CA ASN A 1 -19.96 -26.13 -0.87
C ASN A 1 -18.70 -26.99 -0.85
N GLN A 2 -17.52 -26.42 -0.55
CA GLN A 2 -16.22 -27.09 -0.73
C GLN A 2 -15.82 -28.06 0.42
N GLY A 3 -16.80 -28.60 1.17
CA GLY A 3 -16.56 -29.60 2.22
C GLY A 3 -16.10 -29.06 3.59
N TYR A 4 -16.04 -27.74 3.78
CA TYR A 4 -15.56 -27.11 5.02
C TYR A 4 -16.66 -26.85 6.07
N ILE A 5 -17.93 -27.05 5.73
CA ILE A 5 -19.08 -26.78 6.60
C ILE A 5 -19.95 -28.04 6.65
N GLU A 6 -20.38 -28.41 7.85
CA GLU A 6 -21.27 -29.53 8.12
C GLU A 6 -22.52 -29.03 8.85
N GLU A 7 -23.70 -29.52 8.46
CA GLU A 7 -24.95 -29.26 9.15
C GLU A 7 -25.09 -30.23 10.32
N ARG A 8 -25.36 -29.71 11.53
CA ARG A 8 -25.56 -30.52 12.73
C ARG A 8 -26.86 -30.14 13.42
N LYS A 9 -27.62 -31.16 13.86
CA LYS A 9 -28.86 -30.96 14.61
C LYS A 9 -28.57 -30.54 16.05
N PHE A 10 -29.17 -29.43 16.46
CA PHE A 10 -29.15 -28.93 17.84
C PHE A 10 -30.58 -28.75 18.37
N PRO A 11 -30.79 -28.89 19.69
CA PRO A 11 -32.05 -28.45 20.32
C PRO A 11 -32.23 -26.95 20.14
N HIS A 12 -33.43 -26.51 19.76
CA HIS A 12 -33.73 -25.10 19.47
C HIS A 12 -33.37 -24.16 20.64
N GLU A 13 -33.50 -24.61 21.89
CA GLU A 13 -33.15 -23.80 23.09
C GLU A 13 -31.64 -23.61 23.29
N SER A 14 -30.80 -24.43 22.64
CA SER A 14 -29.34 -24.38 22.78
C SER A 14 -28.65 -23.62 21.65
N VAL A 15 -29.41 -23.16 20.64
CA VAL A 15 -28.89 -22.42 19.49
C VAL A 15 -28.91 -20.92 19.80
N PRO A 16 -27.76 -20.24 19.79
CA PRO A 16 -27.72 -18.78 19.88
C PRO A 16 -28.50 -18.14 18.73
N THR A 17 -29.22 -17.05 19.00
CA THR A 17 -30.07 -16.34 18.02
C THR A 17 -29.33 -15.86 16.75
N LEU A 18 -28.00 -15.77 16.80
CA LEU A 18 -27.18 -15.35 15.66
C LEU A 18 -26.49 -16.53 14.94
N ALA A 19 -26.83 -17.78 15.26
CA ALA A 19 -26.27 -18.95 14.61
C ALA A 19 -26.73 -19.06 13.15
N LEU A 20 -25.84 -19.48 12.27
CA LEU A 20 -26.14 -19.72 10.87
C LEU A 20 -26.83 -21.09 10.74
N GLU A 21 -28.14 -21.09 10.47
CA GLU A 21 -28.93 -22.31 10.37
C GLU A 21 -28.78 -23.01 9.00
N ALA A 22 -28.53 -22.24 7.94
CA ALA A 22 -28.39 -22.76 6.59
C ALA A 22 -27.51 -21.87 5.71
N VAL A 23 -26.89 -22.47 4.69
CA VAL A 23 -26.25 -21.73 3.59
C VAL A 23 -27.30 -21.47 2.51
N ASN A 24 -27.58 -20.20 2.21
CA ASN A 24 -28.57 -19.73 1.27
C ASN A 24 -27.98 -18.66 0.32
N ALA A 25 -28.78 -18.19 -0.64
CA ALA A 25 -28.34 -17.20 -1.63
C ALA A 25 -27.92 -15.84 -1.03
N THR A 26 -28.26 -15.55 0.22
CA THR A 26 -27.90 -14.29 0.91
C THR A 26 -26.56 -14.41 1.63
N ASN A 27 -26.10 -15.63 1.92
CA ASN A 27 -24.87 -15.86 2.68
C ASN A 27 -23.80 -16.68 1.94
N SER A 28 -24.12 -17.22 0.76
CA SER A 28 -23.20 -18.01 -0.07
C SER A 28 -21.93 -17.25 -0.48
N ASP A 29 -22.03 -15.93 -0.55
CA ASP A 29 -20.97 -15.04 -1.04
C ASP A 29 -20.20 -14.37 0.12
N LEU A 30 -20.57 -14.66 1.37
CA LEU A 30 -19.91 -14.10 2.55
C LEU A 30 -18.64 -14.89 2.88
N VAL A 31 -17.64 -14.17 3.37
CA VAL A 31 -16.37 -14.76 3.83
C VAL A 31 -16.26 -14.71 5.34
N ALA A 32 -15.51 -15.65 5.92
CA ALA A 32 -15.19 -15.62 7.33
C ALA A 32 -14.26 -14.43 7.64
N LEU A 33 -14.68 -13.53 8.52
CA LEU A 33 -13.90 -12.36 8.95
C LEU A 33 -12.86 -12.70 10.03
N GLN A 34 -12.87 -13.94 10.52
CA GLN A 34 -11.97 -14.45 11.55
C GLN A 34 -11.68 -15.93 11.31
N THR A 35 -10.59 -16.43 11.91
CA THR A 35 -10.26 -17.86 11.88
C THR A 35 -11.32 -18.66 12.62
N LEU A 36 -11.91 -19.65 11.95
CA LEU A 36 -12.90 -20.56 12.52
C LEU A 36 -12.24 -21.89 12.86
N GLN A 37 -12.51 -22.40 14.05
CA GLN A 37 -11.97 -23.69 14.50
C GLN A 37 -12.90 -24.84 14.08
N PRO A 38 -12.35 -26.04 13.79
CA PRO A 38 -13.18 -27.22 13.54
C PRO A 38 -14.16 -27.50 14.67
N GLY A 39 -15.44 -27.70 14.32
CA GLY A 39 -16.51 -27.97 15.29
C GLY A 39 -17.09 -26.74 16.00
N GLN A 40 -16.59 -25.53 15.70
CA GLN A 40 -17.18 -24.28 16.18
C GLN A 40 -18.55 -24.01 15.53
N LEU A 41 -19.49 -23.46 16.30
CA LEU A 41 -20.75 -22.99 15.76
C LEU A 41 -20.53 -21.73 14.90
N LEU A 42 -21.08 -21.75 13.70
CA LEU A 42 -21.03 -20.63 12.78
C LEU A 42 -22.07 -19.59 13.19
N LEU A 43 -21.61 -18.37 13.49
CA LEU A 43 -22.49 -17.23 13.79
C LEU A 43 -22.49 -16.28 12.59
N GLN A 44 -23.63 -15.66 12.30
CA GLN A 44 -23.75 -14.65 11.24
C GLN A 44 -22.72 -13.52 11.42
N SER A 45 -22.39 -13.15 12.67
CA SER A 45 -21.35 -12.16 12.99
C SER A 45 -19.93 -12.56 12.56
N ASN A 46 -19.68 -13.84 12.31
CA ASN A 46 -18.38 -14.32 11.86
C ASN A 46 -18.20 -14.15 10.34
N PHE A 47 -19.29 -13.90 9.63
CA PHE A 47 -19.33 -13.80 8.18
C PHE A 47 -19.75 -12.38 7.78
N GLY A 48 -19.07 -11.84 6.80
CA GLY A 48 -19.45 -10.58 6.20
C GLY A 48 -19.29 -10.66 4.70
N VAL A 49 -19.84 -9.66 4.00
CA VAL A 49 -19.27 -9.33 2.70
C VAL A 49 -17.79 -9.12 2.95
N THR A 50 -16.94 -9.63 2.07
CA THR A 50 -15.56 -9.16 2.06
C THR A 50 -15.66 -7.66 1.88
N ALA A 51 -15.63 -6.91 2.99
CA ALA A 51 -15.12 -5.57 2.93
C ALA A 51 -13.74 -5.82 2.32
N ALA A 52 -13.52 -5.33 1.10
CA ALA A 52 -12.24 -5.39 0.43
C ALA A 52 -11.24 -4.57 1.25
N ASN A 53 -10.94 -5.06 2.45
CA ASN A 53 -10.27 -4.37 3.52
C ASN A 53 -9.32 -5.41 4.06
N THR A 54 -8.20 -5.54 3.36
CA THR A 54 -6.93 -5.06 3.87
C THR A 54 -5.92 -5.06 2.72
N GLY A 55 -5.66 -3.90 2.12
CA GLY A 55 -4.40 -3.68 1.40
C GLY A 55 -4.23 -4.35 0.04
N ALA A 56 -5.31 -4.63 -0.71
CA ALA A 56 -5.16 -4.83 -2.15
C ALA A 56 -4.69 -3.48 -2.71
N LEU A 57 -3.39 -3.35 -2.93
CA LEU A 57 -2.79 -2.19 -3.55
C LEU A 57 -3.46 -2.05 -4.92
N ILE A 58 -4.42 -1.11 -5.05
CA ILE A 58 -5.11 -0.89 -6.30
C ILE A 58 -4.10 -0.17 -7.20
N ILE A 59 -3.43 -0.95 -8.05
CA ILE A 59 -2.52 -0.43 -9.06
C ILE A 59 -3.37 -0.04 -10.27
N PRO A 60 -3.34 1.23 -10.72
CA PRO A 60 -4.04 1.64 -11.91
C PRO A 60 -3.57 0.86 -13.15
N ASP A 61 -4.47 0.60 -14.10
CA ASP A 61 -4.13 -0.09 -15.35
C ASP A 61 -2.97 0.61 -16.07
N GLY A 62 -1.99 -0.18 -16.52
CA GLY A 62 -0.78 0.33 -17.19
C GLY A 62 0.26 0.97 -16.27
N GLN A 63 0.06 0.93 -14.94
CA GLN A 63 1.04 1.36 -13.94
C GLN A 63 1.58 0.16 -13.15
N LEU A 64 2.73 0.36 -12.49
CA LEU A 64 3.36 -0.58 -11.59
C LEU A 64 3.53 0.06 -10.22
N ALA A 65 3.35 -0.74 -9.18
CA ALA A 65 3.72 -0.36 -7.83
C ALA A 65 5.22 -0.58 -7.60
N ILE A 66 5.93 0.49 -7.26
CA ILE A 66 7.35 0.41 -6.85
C ILE A 66 7.47 0.91 -5.42
N THR A 67 8.06 0.10 -4.56
CA THR A 67 8.38 0.47 -3.18
C THR A 67 9.78 1.04 -3.12
N VAL A 68 9.91 2.24 -2.54
CA VAL A 68 11.18 2.92 -2.30
C VAL A 68 11.35 3.10 -0.80
N SER A 69 12.55 2.75 -0.32
CA SER A 69 12.96 2.97 1.07
C SER A 69 13.62 4.35 1.18
N LEU A 70 13.20 5.16 2.16
CA LEU A 70 13.83 6.44 2.44
C LEU A 70 14.77 6.28 3.62
N SER A 71 16.02 6.68 3.44
CA SER A 71 17.02 6.69 4.50
C SER A 71 16.76 7.77 5.56
N ASP A 72 16.13 8.88 5.19
CA ASP A 72 15.74 9.96 6.13
C ASP A 72 14.25 10.32 5.98
N PRO A 73 13.34 9.51 6.54
CA PRO A 73 11.90 9.74 6.47
C PRO A 73 11.40 10.91 7.32
N ALA A 74 12.26 11.49 8.17
CA ALA A 74 11.86 12.41 9.23
C ALA A 74 11.31 13.77 8.73
N ARG A 75 11.40 14.08 7.43
CA ARG A 75 11.07 15.42 6.92
C ARG A 75 9.82 15.52 6.04
N VAL A 76 9.30 14.41 5.48
CA VAL A 76 8.11 14.43 4.61
C VAL A 76 7.25 13.16 4.67
N ALA A 77 7.78 12.01 5.09
CA ALA A 77 7.06 10.74 5.01
C ALA A 77 5.85 10.66 5.96
N SER A 78 5.87 11.40 7.07
CA SER A 78 4.77 11.49 8.04
C SER A 78 3.52 12.20 7.51
N PHE A 79 3.64 13.01 6.46
CA PHE A 79 2.52 13.71 5.83
C PHE A 79 1.95 13.00 4.61
N LEU A 80 2.62 11.92 4.15
CA LEU A 80 2.15 11.15 3.01
C LEU A 80 1.08 10.17 3.47
N GLN A 81 -0.06 10.20 2.79
CA GLN A 81 -1.15 9.23 2.95
C GLN A 81 -1.36 8.48 1.63
N PRO A 82 -1.81 7.21 1.66
CA PRO A 82 -2.33 6.54 0.46
C PRO A 82 -3.33 7.46 -0.28
N GLY A 83 -3.13 7.65 -1.58
CA GLY A 83 -3.87 8.61 -2.40
C GLY A 83 -3.22 9.98 -2.57
N SER A 84 -2.18 10.31 -1.79
CA SER A 84 -1.45 11.58 -1.94
C SER A 84 -0.73 11.64 -3.28
N GLU A 85 -0.74 12.82 -3.89
CA GLU A 85 0.08 13.10 -5.07
C GLU A 85 1.44 13.62 -4.65
N ILE A 86 2.50 13.07 -5.23
CA ILE A 86 3.86 13.47 -4.93
C ILE A 86 4.68 13.72 -6.20
N SER A 87 5.75 14.47 -6.03
CA SER A 87 6.82 14.64 -7.01
C SER A 87 8.08 13.99 -6.46
N ILE A 88 8.81 13.32 -7.34
CA ILE A 88 10.06 12.63 -7.00
C ILE A 88 11.21 13.41 -7.59
N PHE A 89 12.10 13.87 -6.72
CA PHE A 89 13.35 14.52 -7.06
C PHE A 89 14.50 13.55 -6.83
N ALA A 90 15.53 13.67 -7.65
CA ALA A 90 16.77 12.94 -7.48
C ALA A 90 17.94 13.91 -7.44
N THR A 91 18.74 13.81 -6.39
CA THR A 91 19.99 14.54 -6.24
C THR A 91 21.16 13.59 -6.43
N GLY A 92 22.07 14.00 -7.31
CA GLY A 92 23.27 13.27 -7.65
C GLY A 92 24.49 14.16 -7.70
N GLN A 93 25.60 13.54 -8.01
CA GLN A 93 26.85 14.22 -8.29
C GLN A 93 27.41 13.67 -9.61
N ASN A 94 27.83 14.57 -10.48
CA ASN A 94 28.53 14.25 -11.72
C ASN A 94 29.89 14.95 -11.68
N GLY A 95 30.96 14.19 -11.45
CA GLY A 95 32.28 14.76 -11.13
C GLY A 95 32.24 15.57 -9.84
N ASP A 96 32.62 16.85 -9.91
CA ASP A 96 32.55 17.78 -8.78
C ASP A 96 31.23 18.56 -8.70
N THR A 97 30.33 18.40 -9.66
CA THR A 97 29.07 19.16 -9.72
C THR A 97 27.93 18.37 -9.10
N LYS A 98 27.28 18.92 -8.07
CA LYS A 98 26.02 18.37 -7.58
C LYS A 98 24.89 18.87 -8.46
N PHE A 99 23.94 17.99 -8.74
CA PHE A 99 22.76 18.32 -9.51
C PHE A 99 21.51 17.75 -8.82
N THR A 100 20.40 18.47 -8.91
CA THR A 100 19.08 18.03 -8.48
C THR A 100 18.10 18.21 -9.62
N GLN A 101 17.35 17.16 -9.94
CA GLN A 101 16.34 17.20 -11.00
C GLN A 101 15.05 16.51 -10.58
N VAL A 102 13.96 16.92 -11.22
CA VAL A 102 12.67 16.22 -11.12
C VAL A 102 12.75 14.95 -11.95
N LEU A 103 12.69 13.80 -11.27
CA LEU A 103 12.70 12.50 -11.94
C LEU A 103 11.30 12.13 -12.42
N ILE A 104 10.31 12.29 -11.54
CA ILE A 104 8.90 12.03 -11.79
C ILE A 104 8.10 13.23 -11.29
N PRO A 105 7.53 14.05 -12.20
CA PRO A 105 6.86 15.29 -11.79
C PRO A 105 5.56 15.03 -11.04
N ARG A 106 4.86 13.93 -11.34
CA ARG A 106 3.61 13.56 -10.68
C ARG A 106 3.47 12.04 -10.62
N THR A 107 3.20 11.52 -9.43
CA THR A 107 2.86 10.12 -9.18
C THR A 107 1.98 10.04 -7.92
N GLN A 108 1.20 8.98 -7.81
CA GLN A 108 0.31 8.73 -6.68
C GLN A 108 0.96 7.76 -5.71
N VAL A 109 0.84 8.06 -4.42
CA VAL A 109 1.20 7.15 -3.34
C VAL A 109 0.11 6.10 -3.20
N LEU A 110 0.49 4.84 -3.26
CA LEU A 110 -0.40 3.70 -3.07
C LEU A 110 -0.37 3.21 -1.61
N ALA A 111 0.79 3.25 -0.96
CA ALA A 111 0.95 2.85 0.43
C ALA A 111 2.13 3.58 1.11
N VAL A 112 2.04 3.73 2.43
CA VAL A 112 3.07 4.35 3.30
C VAL A 112 3.24 3.49 4.55
N GLY A 113 4.48 3.16 4.91
CA GLY A 113 4.84 2.46 6.14
C GLY A 113 5.26 1.01 5.94
N ASN A 114 5.56 0.32 7.04
CA ASN A 114 6.04 -1.07 7.10
C ASN A 114 4.94 -2.10 6.82
N GLN A 115 3.80 -1.68 6.26
CA GLN A 115 2.62 -2.49 6.02
C GLN A 115 2.77 -3.25 4.68
N VAL A 116 3.77 -4.12 4.59
CA VAL A 116 3.78 -5.19 3.58
C VAL A 116 3.11 -6.39 4.22
N LEU A 117 1.77 -6.40 4.21
CA LEU A 117 0.87 -7.45 4.72
C LEU A 117 1.12 -7.92 6.18
N PRO A 118 0.09 -8.13 7.01
CA PRO A 118 0.27 -8.96 8.19
C PRO A 118 0.61 -10.38 7.72
N SER A 119 1.87 -10.79 7.91
CA SER A 119 2.17 -12.22 8.02
C SER A 119 1.50 -12.74 9.31
N PRO A 120 0.98 -13.98 9.30
CA PRO A 120 0.23 -14.55 10.44
C PRO A 120 1.07 -14.67 11.72
N ASP A 121 2.40 -14.54 11.62
CA ASP A 121 3.30 -14.39 12.76
C ASP A 121 3.56 -12.90 13.01
N GLY A 122 2.85 -12.35 13.99
CA GLY A 122 2.84 -10.93 14.38
C GLY A 122 4.17 -10.38 14.91
N ALA A 123 5.21 -10.38 14.09
CA ALA A 123 6.44 -9.65 14.34
C ALA A 123 6.41 -8.33 13.55
N ALA A 124 5.86 -7.27 14.15
CA ALA A 124 6.09 -5.90 13.70
C ALA A 124 7.57 -5.53 13.98
N GLY A 125 8.45 -5.96 13.08
CA GLY A 125 9.88 -5.66 13.12
C GLY A 125 10.11 -4.17 12.90
N GLY A 126 10.44 -3.47 13.98
CA GLY A 126 10.86 -2.08 13.98
C GLY A 126 12.12 -1.90 13.14
N ASN A 127 11.96 -1.24 12.00
CA ASN A 127 13.01 -0.51 11.31
C ASN A 127 12.40 0.82 10.87
N SER A 128 12.94 1.92 11.37
CA SER A 128 12.45 3.30 11.18
C SER A 128 12.65 3.86 9.77
N SER A 129 12.75 2.98 8.76
CA SER A 129 12.77 3.40 7.35
C SER A 129 11.33 3.50 6.86
N ALA A 130 10.92 4.67 6.37
CA ALA A 130 9.63 4.76 5.72
C ALA A 130 9.72 4.09 4.35
N LEU A 131 8.97 3.00 4.19
CA LEU A 131 8.69 2.42 2.89
C LEU A 131 7.51 3.19 2.28
N ILE A 132 7.70 3.70 1.07
CA ILE A 132 6.62 4.32 0.30
C ILE A 132 6.46 3.58 -1.01
N THR A 133 5.24 3.14 -1.28
CA THR A 133 4.88 2.49 -2.54
C THR A 133 4.16 3.48 -3.44
N VAL A 134 4.67 3.67 -4.65
CA VAL A 134 4.16 4.64 -5.63
C VAL A 134 3.69 3.96 -6.92
N ALA A 135 2.70 4.55 -7.58
CA ALA A 135 2.21 4.11 -8.88
C ALA A 135 2.97 4.79 -10.02
N VAL A 136 3.74 4.03 -10.78
CA VAL A 136 4.62 4.54 -11.84
C VAL A 136 4.45 3.79 -13.14
N THR A 137 4.63 4.47 -14.28
CA THR A 137 4.63 3.79 -15.58
C THR A 137 5.88 2.91 -15.76
N PRO A 138 5.89 1.92 -16.68
CA PRO A 138 7.08 1.09 -16.92
C PRO A 138 8.36 1.88 -17.25
N ILE A 139 8.22 3.03 -17.92
CA ILE A 139 9.34 3.93 -18.25
C ILE A 139 9.85 4.62 -16.98
N GLN A 140 8.94 5.13 -16.16
CA GLN A 140 9.26 5.77 -14.88
C GLN A 140 9.85 4.77 -13.89
N ALA A 141 9.36 3.53 -13.86
CA ALA A 141 9.84 2.47 -12.98
C ALA A 141 11.34 2.19 -13.21
N LYS A 142 11.78 2.04 -14.46
CA LYS A 142 13.22 1.85 -14.78
C LYS A 142 14.08 3.00 -14.28
N ARG A 143 13.62 4.24 -14.49
CA ARG A 143 14.31 5.46 -14.03
C ARG A 143 14.36 5.53 -12.50
N LEU A 144 13.25 5.22 -11.83
CA LEU A 144 13.13 5.26 -10.38
C LEU A 144 14.01 4.20 -9.71
N VAL A 145 14.00 2.97 -10.21
CA VAL A 145 14.84 1.88 -9.67
C VAL A 145 16.31 2.24 -9.83
N HIS A 146 16.73 2.71 -11.01
CA HIS A 146 18.11 3.13 -11.22
C HIS A 146 18.51 4.30 -10.30
N ALA A 147 17.65 5.33 -10.20
CA ALA A 147 17.89 6.46 -9.32
C ALA A 147 17.94 6.04 -7.84
N SER A 148 17.13 5.08 -7.40
CA SER A 148 17.13 4.61 -6.01
C SER A 148 18.42 3.92 -5.58
N GLN A 149 19.18 3.38 -6.54
CA GLN A 149 20.44 2.69 -6.31
C GLN A 149 21.66 3.63 -6.41
N THR A 150 21.52 4.74 -7.14
CA THR A 150 22.66 5.60 -7.53
C THR A 150 22.56 7.03 -7.01
N LEU A 151 21.35 7.50 -6.71
CA LEU A 151 21.05 8.88 -6.36
C LEU A 151 20.33 8.95 -5.01
N THR A 152 20.34 10.14 -4.41
CA THR A 152 19.52 10.41 -3.23
C THR A 152 18.14 10.87 -3.69
N ILE A 153 17.09 10.17 -3.27
CA ILE A 153 15.70 10.47 -3.63
C ILE A 153 15.04 11.35 -2.59
N TYR A 154 14.31 12.36 -3.05
CA TYR A 154 13.44 13.20 -2.23
C TYR A 154 12.01 13.19 -2.75
N PHE A 155 11.05 13.28 -1.84
CA PHE A 155 9.63 13.39 -2.17
C PHE A 155 9.10 14.76 -1.79
N GLY A 156 8.39 15.40 -2.71
CA GLY A 156 7.59 16.60 -2.43
C GLY A 156 6.12 16.26 -2.47
N LEU A 157 5.38 16.56 -1.40
CA LEU A 157 3.92 16.49 -1.41
C LEU A 157 3.39 17.57 -2.35
N ARG A 158 2.54 17.18 -3.30
CA ARG A 158 1.95 18.11 -4.26
C ARG A 158 0.62 18.63 -3.74
N THR A 159 0.40 19.93 -3.97
CA THR A 159 -0.92 20.56 -3.85
C THR A 159 -1.43 20.90 -5.25
N ALA A 160 -2.71 21.26 -5.36
CA ALA A 160 -3.27 21.74 -6.62
C ALA A 160 -2.47 22.96 -7.14
N GLY A 161 -2.09 22.93 -8.43
CA GLY A 161 -1.41 24.04 -9.11
C GLY A 161 0.11 23.95 -9.24
N VAL A 162 0.77 22.92 -8.72
CA VAL A 162 2.22 22.75 -8.89
C VAL A 162 2.53 22.17 -10.27
N ASP A 163 3.20 22.91 -11.15
CA ASP A 163 3.71 22.39 -12.42
C ASP A 163 5.23 22.59 -12.46
N PHE A 164 5.96 21.52 -12.78
CA PHE A 164 7.43 21.55 -12.84
C PHE A 164 7.95 21.87 -14.24
N GLY A 165 7.07 21.96 -15.25
CA GLY A 165 7.45 22.11 -16.64
C GLY A 165 8.48 21.07 -17.10
N VAL A 166 9.18 21.40 -18.19
CA VAL A 166 10.48 20.80 -18.50
C VAL A 166 11.53 21.75 -17.92
N SER A 167 11.98 21.48 -16.69
CA SER A 167 13.03 22.28 -16.05
C SER A 167 14.37 21.56 -16.14
N ASP A 168 15.42 22.31 -16.51
CA ASP A 168 16.80 21.81 -16.46
C ASP A 168 17.19 21.40 -15.04
N PRO A 169 18.13 20.43 -14.89
CA PRO A 169 18.68 20.08 -13.59
C PRO A 169 19.28 21.32 -12.91
N VAL A 170 18.88 21.56 -11.67
CA VAL A 170 19.45 22.60 -10.82
C VAL A 170 20.83 22.14 -10.37
N THR A 171 21.85 22.95 -10.58
CA THR A 171 23.25 22.66 -10.20
C THR A 171 23.77 23.73 -9.24
N ASP A 172 24.94 23.51 -8.64
CA ASP A 172 25.58 24.47 -7.74
C ASP A 172 25.77 25.88 -8.36
N LYS A 173 25.77 25.97 -9.70
CA LYS A 173 25.87 27.23 -10.44
C LYS A 173 24.54 27.94 -10.67
N SER A 174 23.41 27.26 -10.48
CA SER A 174 22.06 27.78 -10.77
C SER A 174 21.19 27.95 -9.52
N ILE A 175 21.77 27.79 -8.32
CA ILE A 175 21.10 27.97 -7.04
C ILE A 175 21.27 29.38 -6.44
N PHE A 176 22.06 30.24 -7.09
CA PHE A 176 22.28 31.66 -6.77
C PHE A 176 22.03 32.51 -8.01
#